data_AF-A0A2R6I1Z4-F1
#
_entry.id   AF-A0A2R6I1Z4-F1
#
_cell.length_a   1.000
_cell.length_b   1.000
_cell.length_c   1.000
_cell.angle_alpha   90.00
_cell.angle_beta   90.00
_cell.angle_gamma   90.00
#
_symmetry.space_group_name_H-M   'P 1'
#
loop_
_entity.id
_entity.type
_entity.pdbx_description
1 polymer ?
#
loop_
_entity_poly.entity_id
_entity_poly.type
_entity_poly.pdbx_seq_one_letter_code
_entity_poly.pdbx_strand_id
1 'polypeptide(L)'
;MRSLCEAYRLGISIRSNLTRSDLLTAVEQVDHSIEAIDDGYPAWHPAPLSFRAMVLAFVVMEITGESYAAFSRRLTRQPELATALGFDRVPDESAFSRAWRNRFDDTAQEYIETAAHFVVKEVHDGDIHAPEVRPKSEVIEAEESENQTPEGEFSTAEIARTTRLARDHAFGRFDSDRAANASYHDTEFLELQTFMGMVGCGTAQGAARFQYRRGEDYGPHGDTHLRAVKQFAPEDLIDSFGNATERLCSVIGSDASFRRPVTAAIDITTIPYYGDVEEMPMVSGTKDRDGHAFKFATLSIIGRNIPLVLAVEPVRESSPWDDNPPNQIHRVVRRLVERAKEHVPIETVLCDREFDSMRVFQTLQNHDVN
;
A
#
# COMPACT_ATOMS: atom_id res chain seq x y z
N MET A 1 23.58 -12.99 0.42
CA MET A 1 24.82 -12.32 -0.08
C MET A 1 25.29 -12.87 -1.43
N ARG A 2 25.39 -14.20 -1.64
CA ARG A 2 25.73 -14.76 -2.97
C ARG A 2 24.63 -14.50 -4.02
N SER A 3 23.36 -14.65 -3.65
CA SER A 3 22.19 -14.34 -4.48
C SER A 3 22.16 -12.90 -4.98
N LEU A 4 22.29 -11.92 -4.06
CA LEU A 4 22.32 -10.49 -4.38
C LEU A 4 23.43 -10.12 -5.39
N CYS A 5 24.66 -10.61 -5.20
CA CYS A 5 25.73 -10.38 -6.17
C CYS A 5 25.41 -10.93 -7.56
N GLU A 6 24.75 -12.09 -7.63
CA GLU A 6 24.32 -12.68 -8.89
C GLU A 6 23.12 -11.95 -9.52
N ALA A 7 22.24 -11.35 -8.70
CA ALA A 7 21.15 -10.51 -9.16
C ALA A 7 21.68 -9.24 -9.85
N TYR A 8 22.67 -8.57 -9.23
CA TYR A 8 23.35 -7.44 -9.85
C TYR A 8 24.06 -7.83 -11.15
N ARG A 9 24.68 -9.01 -11.22
CA ARG A 9 25.32 -9.49 -12.47
C ARG A 9 24.30 -9.72 -13.59
N LEU A 10 23.13 -10.30 -13.27
CA LEU A 10 22.03 -10.43 -14.21
C LEU A 10 21.58 -9.05 -14.71
N GLY A 11 21.37 -8.10 -13.79
CA GLY A 11 21.00 -6.73 -14.14
C GLY A 11 22.04 -6.03 -15.02
N ILE A 12 23.33 -6.16 -14.72
CA ILE A 12 24.43 -5.63 -15.54
C ILE A 12 24.40 -6.23 -16.95
N SER A 13 24.12 -7.53 -17.08
CA SER A 13 24.02 -8.22 -18.37
C SER A 13 22.88 -7.65 -19.22
N ILE A 14 21.67 -7.57 -18.64
CA ILE A 14 20.48 -7.00 -19.31
C ILE A 14 20.74 -5.55 -19.72
N ARG A 15 21.24 -4.71 -18.79
CA ARG A 15 21.56 -3.31 -19.05
C ARG A 15 22.60 -3.15 -20.17
N SER A 16 23.62 -3.99 -20.20
CA SER A 16 24.66 -3.95 -21.23
C SER A 16 24.09 -4.26 -22.61
N ASN A 17 23.13 -5.20 -22.71
CA ASN A 17 22.49 -5.52 -23.99
C ASN A 17 21.46 -4.46 -24.42
N LEU A 18 20.77 -3.81 -23.47
CA LEU A 18 19.85 -2.69 -23.72
C LEU A 18 20.53 -1.47 -24.36
N THR A 19 21.82 -1.22 -24.08
CA THR A 19 22.56 -0.13 -24.75
C THR A 19 22.73 -0.35 -26.26
N ARG A 20 22.50 -1.57 -26.74
CA ARG A 20 22.76 -1.99 -28.13
C ARG A 20 21.49 -2.38 -28.88
N SER A 21 20.36 -2.54 -28.19
CA SER A 21 19.15 -3.17 -28.74
C SER A 21 17.90 -2.92 -27.88
N ASP A 22 16.75 -3.35 -28.37
CA ASP A 22 15.49 -3.34 -27.59
C ASP A 22 15.49 -4.39 -26.46
N LEU A 23 14.49 -4.33 -25.58
CA LEU A 23 14.39 -5.21 -24.41
C LEU A 23 14.26 -6.69 -24.80
N LEU A 24 13.58 -6.98 -25.91
CA LEU A 24 13.44 -8.33 -26.45
C LEU A 24 14.81 -8.93 -26.77
N THR A 25 15.61 -8.20 -27.56
CA THR A 25 16.95 -8.61 -27.94
C THR A 25 17.88 -8.67 -26.72
N ALA A 26 17.71 -7.74 -25.78
CA ALA A 26 18.51 -7.70 -24.57
C ALA A 26 18.32 -8.95 -23.70
N VAL A 27 17.08 -9.45 -23.60
CA VAL A 27 16.68 -10.65 -22.86
C VAL A 27 17.14 -11.93 -23.57
N GLU A 28 17.03 -11.98 -24.90
CA GLU A 28 17.51 -13.12 -25.70
C GLU A 28 19.03 -13.34 -25.52
N GLN A 29 19.78 -12.25 -25.39
CA GLN A 29 21.23 -12.27 -25.21
C GLN A 29 21.70 -12.49 -23.76
N VAL A 30 20.77 -12.72 -22.82
CA VAL A 30 21.13 -13.00 -21.42
C VAL A 30 21.66 -14.43 -21.31
N ASP A 31 22.97 -14.55 -21.37
CA ASP A 31 23.71 -15.76 -21.00
C ASP A 31 24.18 -15.67 -19.53
N HIS A 32 23.21 -15.59 -18.61
CA HIS A 32 23.48 -15.56 -17.17
C HIS A 32 22.86 -16.77 -16.47
N SER A 33 23.61 -17.36 -15.53
CA SER A 33 23.15 -18.47 -14.69
C SER A 33 22.32 -17.95 -13.52
N ILE A 34 21.28 -18.69 -13.14
CA ILE A 34 20.43 -18.41 -11.98
C ILE A 34 20.60 -19.43 -10.85
N GLU A 35 21.72 -20.16 -10.82
CA GLU A 35 22.04 -21.17 -9.79
C GLU A 35 22.12 -20.62 -8.34
N ALA A 36 22.03 -19.31 -8.18
CA ALA A 36 22.04 -18.67 -6.86
C ALA A 36 20.66 -18.65 -6.17
N ILE A 37 19.62 -19.11 -6.87
CA ILE A 37 18.24 -19.21 -6.37
C ILE A 37 17.70 -20.61 -6.68
N ASP A 38 16.87 -21.12 -5.77
CA ASP A 38 16.32 -22.48 -5.85
C ASP A 38 14.89 -22.49 -6.38
N ASP A 39 14.53 -23.52 -7.14
CA ASP A 39 13.14 -23.75 -7.53
C ASP A 39 12.38 -24.32 -6.33
N GLY A 40 11.40 -23.58 -5.81
CA GLY A 40 10.57 -24.01 -4.69
C GLY A 40 9.68 -25.21 -5.02
N TYR A 41 9.53 -25.56 -6.30
CA TYR A 41 8.90 -26.82 -6.67
C TYR A 41 9.83 -28.02 -6.43
N PRO A 42 9.35 -29.06 -5.72
CA PRO A 42 10.12 -30.29 -5.54
C PRO A 42 10.49 -30.93 -6.88
N ALA A 43 11.61 -31.66 -6.93
CA ALA A 43 12.10 -32.31 -8.16
C ALA A 43 11.09 -33.28 -8.83
N TRP A 44 10.11 -33.79 -8.10
CA TRP A 44 9.04 -34.65 -8.62
C TRP A 44 7.85 -33.88 -9.19
N HIS A 45 7.77 -32.57 -8.98
CA HIS A 45 6.71 -31.74 -9.49
C HIS A 45 6.85 -31.62 -11.02
N PRO A 46 5.78 -31.81 -11.81
CA PRO A 46 5.86 -31.84 -13.27
C PRO A 46 6.26 -30.51 -13.90
N ALA A 47 6.33 -29.43 -13.11
CA ALA A 47 6.86 -28.09 -13.41
C ALA A 47 6.86 -27.76 -14.91
N PRO A 48 5.66 -27.62 -15.53
CA PRO A 48 5.51 -27.60 -16.98
C PRO A 48 6.05 -26.32 -17.66
N LEU A 49 6.68 -25.43 -16.89
CA LEU A 49 7.29 -24.19 -17.34
C LEU A 49 8.68 -24.09 -16.67
N SER A 50 9.70 -23.83 -17.48
CA SER A 50 11.09 -23.70 -17.02
C SER A 50 11.21 -22.69 -15.87
N PHE A 51 11.98 -23.04 -14.83
CA PHE A 51 12.23 -22.13 -13.70
C PHE A 51 12.92 -20.86 -14.17
N ARG A 52 13.97 -21.03 -14.99
CA ARG A 52 14.71 -19.93 -15.59
C ARG A 52 13.83 -19.01 -16.42
N ALA A 53 12.95 -19.60 -17.24
CA ALA A 53 12.03 -18.81 -18.05
C ALA A 53 11.07 -17.99 -17.18
N MET A 54 10.59 -18.55 -16.07
CA MET A 54 9.76 -17.82 -15.11
C MET A 54 10.54 -16.70 -14.42
N VAL A 55 11.75 -16.95 -13.93
CA VAL A 55 12.58 -15.91 -13.29
C VAL A 55 12.83 -14.74 -14.25
N LEU A 56 13.26 -15.02 -15.49
CA LEU A 56 13.49 -13.97 -16.49
C LEU A 56 12.20 -13.24 -16.87
N ALA A 57 11.08 -13.96 -16.99
CA ALA A 57 9.78 -13.33 -17.24
C ALA A 57 9.42 -12.33 -16.16
N PHE A 58 9.64 -12.68 -14.89
CA PHE A 58 9.38 -11.79 -13.77
C PHE A 58 10.33 -10.60 -13.72
N VAL A 59 11.61 -10.77 -14.04
CA VAL A 59 12.55 -9.65 -14.20
C VAL A 59 12.08 -8.69 -15.29
N VAL A 60 11.61 -9.19 -16.43
CA VAL A 60 11.07 -8.36 -17.52
C VAL A 60 9.78 -7.65 -17.11
N MET A 61 8.86 -8.37 -16.43
CA MET A 61 7.63 -7.77 -15.91
C MET A 61 7.94 -6.64 -14.92
N GLU A 62 8.93 -6.83 -14.05
CA GLU A 62 9.33 -5.83 -13.06
C GLU A 62 10.03 -4.62 -13.70
N ILE A 63 10.87 -4.82 -14.72
CA ILE A 63 11.49 -3.73 -15.50
C ILE A 63 10.43 -2.88 -16.23
N THR A 64 9.41 -3.54 -16.78
CA THR A 64 8.39 -2.89 -17.62
C THR A 64 7.18 -2.38 -16.84
N GLY A 65 7.00 -2.85 -15.61
CA GLY A 65 5.77 -2.61 -14.82
C GLY A 65 4.54 -3.34 -15.38
N GLU A 66 4.71 -4.37 -16.21
CA GLU A 66 3.59 -5.09 -16.82
C GLU A 66 2.89 -6.03 -15.84
N SER A 67 1.56 -5.91 -15.73
CA SER A 67 0.73 -6.91 -15.05
C SER A 67 0.83 -8.31 -15.70
N TYR A 68 0.56 -9.39 -14.97
CA TYR A 68 0.50 -10.76 -15.50
C TYR A 68 -0.38 -10.90 -16.74
N ALA A 69 -1.52 -10.19 -16.77
CA ALA A 69 -2.43 -10.12 -17.90
C ALA A 69 -1.84 -9.42 -19.12
N ALA A 70 -1.15 -8.29 -18.91
CA ALA A 70 -0.47 -7.58 -19.98
C ALA A 70 0.64 -8.44 -20.56
N PHE A 71 1.47 -9.03 -19.70
CA PHE A 71 2.60 -9.83 -20.10
C PHE A 71 2.18 -11.13 -20.81
N SER A 72 1.19 -11.85 -20.31
CA SER A 72 0.65 -13.05 -20.99
C SER A 72 0.08 -12.71 -22.38
N ARG A 73 -0.59 -11.56 -22.52
CA ARG A 73 -1.04 -11.06 -23.84
C ARG A 73 0.13 -10.65 -24.72
N ARG A 74 1.18 -10.06 -24.16
CA ARG A 74 2.41 -9.71 -24.88
C ARG A 74 3.08 -10.95 -25.42
N LEU A 75 3.28 -11.99 -24.59
CA LEU A 75 3.83 -13.28 -25.01
C LEU A 75 2.98 -13.96 -26.09
N THR A 76 1.64 -13.84 -26.02
CA THR A 76 0.75 -14.35 -27.07
C THR A 76 0.90 -13.57 -28.38
N ARG A 77 1.05 -12.25 -28.32
CA ARG A 77 1.19 -11.36 -29.49
C ARG A 77 2.59 -11.38 -30.11
N GLN A 78 3.60 -11.69 -29.30
CA GLN A 78 5.02 -11.75 -29.66
C GLN A 78 5.57 -13.12 -29.25
N PRO A 79 5.29 -14.19 -30.02
CA PRO A 79 5.78 -15.54 -29.70
C PRO A 79 7.30 -15.64 -29.59
N GLU A 80 8.02 -14.78 -30.31
CA GLU A 80 9.48 -14.65 -30.26
C GLU A 80 9.97 -14.32 -28.83
N LEU A 81 9.24 -13.49 -28.08
CA LEU A 81 9.57 -13.19 -26.67
C LEU A 81 9.38 -14.42 -25.78
N ALA A 82 8.34 -15.21 -26.00
CA ALA A 82 8.13 -16.45 -25.27
C ALA A 82 9.27 -17.45 -25.53
N THR A 83 9.70 -17.57 -26.79
CA THR A 83 10.85 -18.40 -27.17
C THR A 83 12.15 -17.87 -26.59
N ALA A 84 12.41 -16.56 -26.64
CA ALA A 84 13.61 -15.94 -26.09
C ALA A 84 13.73 -16.14 -24.57
N LEU A 85 12.61 -16.10 -23.84
CA LEU A 85 12.57 -16.43 -22.41
C LEU A 85 12.77 -17.92 -22.12
N GLY A 86 12.56 -18.79 -23.12
CA GLY A 86 12.67 -20.25 -22.98
C GLY A 86 11.37 -20.94 -22.57
N PHE A 87 10.21 -20.40 -22.97
CA PHE A 87 8.91 -21.04 -22.77
C PHE A 87 8.52 -21.95 -23.94
N ASP A 88 8.24 -23.22 -23.64
CA ASP A 88 7.65 -24.17 -24.62
C ASP A 88 6.16 -23.89 -24.88
N ARG A 89 5.50 -23.22 -23.94
CA ARG A 89 4.11 -22.77 -24.04
C ARG A 89 3.94 -21.44 -23.32
N VAL A 90 3.09 -20.58 -23.85
CA VAL A 90 2.79 -19.27 -23.25
C VAL A 90 2.16 -19.48 -21.85
N PRO A 91 2.76 -18.94 -20.77
CA PRO A 91 2.15 -18.96 -19.45
C PRO A 91 0.90 -18.07 -19.41
N ASP A 92 -0.14 -18.57 -18.74
CA ASP A 92 -1.32 -17.76 -18.40
C ASP A 92 -1.10 -16.94 -17.13
N GLU A 93 -2.01 -16.02 -16.83
CA GLU A 93 -1.95 -15.15 -15.65
C GLU A 93 -1.87 -15.96 -14.34
N SER A 94 -2.59 -17.08 -14.31
CA SER A 94 -2.61 -17.98 -13.15
C SER A 94 -1.26 -18.69 -12.96
N ALA A 95 -0.52 -18.97 -14.03
CA ALA A 95 0.81 -19.57 -13.97
C ALA A 95 1.82 -18.61 -13.35
N PHE A 96 1.82 -17.33 -13.74
CA PHE A 96 2.62 -16.29 -13.07
C PHE A 96 2.23 -16.16 -11.61
N SER A 97 0.93 -16.01 -11.34
CA SER A 97 0.42 -15.85 -9.98
C SER A 97 0.78 -17.02 -9.05
N ARG A 98 0.69 -18.27 -9.54
CA ARG A 98 1.11 -19.47 -8.78
C ARG A 98 2.62 -19.55 -8.59
N ALA A 99 3.41 -19.10 -9.56
CA ALA A 99 4.86 -19.11 -9.44
C ALA A 99 5.33 -18.11 -8.37
N TRP A 100 4.81 -16.89 -8.38
CA TRP A 100 5.14 -15.90 -7.36
C TRP A 100 4.81 -16.39 -5.94
N ARG A 101 3.60 -16.92 -5.74
CA ARG A 101 3.14 -17.35 -4.40
C ARG A 101 3.78 -18.63 -3.87
N ASN A 102 4.04 -19.60 -4.75
CA ASN A 102 4.31 -20.98 -4.33
C ASN A 102 5.62 -21.56 -4.87
N ARG A 103 6.25 -20.92 -5.86
CA ARG A 103 7.47 -21.42 -6.52
C ARG A 103 8.69 -20.60 -6.15
N PHE A 104 8.53 -19.28 -6.02
CA PHE A 104 9.60 -18.38 -5.58
C PHE A 104 9.55 -18.21 -4.08
N ASP A 105 10.64 -18.57 -3.43
CA ASP A 105 10.87 -18.20 -2.04
C ASP A 105 11.32 -16.74 -1.95
N ASP A 106 11.45 -16.23 -0.72
CA ASP A 106 11.83 -14.84 -0.47
C ASP A 106 13.18 -14.48 -1.14
N THR A 107 14.11 -15.45 -1.23
CA THR A 107 15.41 -15.24 -1.88
C THR A 107 15.27 -15.08 -3.40
N ALA A 108 14.41 -15.86 -4.04
CA ALA A 108 14.12 -15.75 -5.46
C ALA A 108 13.35 -14.46 -5.79
N GLN A 109 12.42 -14.04 -4.94
CA GLN A 109 11.69 -12.77 -5.09
C GLN A 109 12.66 -11.58 -4.98
N GLU A 110 13.47 -11.52 -3.91
CA GLU A 110 14.48 -10.47 -3.71
C GLU A 110 15.50 -10.43 -4.87
N TYR A 111 15.89 -11.60 -5.40
CA TYR A 111 16.78 -11.70 -6.55
C TYR A 111 16.18 -11.06 -7.82
N ILE A 112 14.91 -11.34 -8.10
CA ILE A 112 14.18 -10.81 -9.26
C ILE A 112 14.07 -9.29 -9.16
N GLU A 113 13.61 -8.79 -8.01
CA GLU A 113 13.41 -7.36 -7.75
C GLU A 113 14.74 -6.61 -7.84
N THR A 114 15.78 -7.09 -7.14
CA THR A 114 17.13 -6.49 -7.17
C THR A 114 17.67 -6.39 -8.59
N ALA A 115 17.56 -7.45 -9.39
CA ALA A 115 18.05 -7.45 -10.76
C ALA A 115 17.30 -6.44 -11.64
N ALA A 116 15.97 -6.41 -11.53
CA ALA A 116 15.12 -5.51 -12.30
C ALA A 116 15.30 -4.04 -11.90
N HIS A 117 15.29 -3.76 -10.61
CA HIS A 117 15.45 -2.41 -10.04
C HIS A 117 16.79 -1.79 -10.42
N PHE A 118 17.86 -2.60 -10.39
CA PHE A 118 19.16 -2.19 -10.89
C PHE A 118 19.11 -1.76 -12.37
N VAL A 119 18.45 -2.54 -13.23
CA VAL A 119 18.31 -2.20 -14.66
C VAL A 119 17.55 -0.89 -14.84
N VAL A 120 16.41 -0.72 -14.16
CA VAL A 120 15.61 0.51 -14.26
C VAL A 120 16.44 1.72 -13.83
N LYS A 121 17.13 1.62 -12.69
CA LYS A 121 17.99 2.68 -12.17
C LYS A 121 19.08 3.09 -13.16
N GLU A 122 19.82 2.12 -13.69
CA GLU A 122 20.93 2.36 -14.61
C GLU A 122 20.50 2.85 -15.99
N VAL A 123 19.31 2.44 -16.47
CA VAL A 123 18.75 2.95 -17.73
C VAL A 123 18.47 4.45 -17.61
N HIS A 124 17.83 4.87 -16.52
CA HIS A 124 17.52 6.29 -16.29
C HIS A 124 18.76 7.12 -15.92
N ASP A 125 19.64 6.59 -15.06
CA ASP A 125 20.88 7.30 -14.66
C ASP A 125 21.89 7.39 -15.81
N GLY A 126 21.88 6.42 -16.72
CA GLY A 126 22.73 6.37 -17.91
C GLY A 126 22.14 7.03 -19.15
N ASP A 127 20.93 7.61 -19.08
CA ASP A 127 20.17 8.20 -20.21
C ASP A 127 20.05 7.24 -21.41
N ILE A 128 19.82 5.95 -21.13
CA ILE A 128 19.67 4.90 -22.14
C ILE A 128 18.24 4.97 -22.69
N HIS A 129 18.10 5.11 -24.02
CA HIS A 129 16.78 5.16 -24.66
C HIS A 129 16.10 3.78 -24.67
N ALA A 130 15.32 3.49 -23.62
CA ALA A 130 14.53 2.26 -23.50
C ALA A 130 13.08 2.61 -23.06
N PRO A 131 12.16 2.86 -24.00
CA PRO A 131 10.81 3.36 -23.71
C PRO A 131 9.90 2.35 -23.01
N GLU A 132 10.28 1.06 -23.02
CA GLU A 132 9.55 -0.01 -22.34
C GLU A 132 9.89 -0.09 -20.85
N VAL A 133 10.94 0.60 -20.40
CA VAL A 133 11.38 0.59 -19.00
C VAL A 133 10.53 1.56 -18.20
N ARG A 134 9.99 1.10 -17.07
CA ARG A 134 9.14 1.92 -16.21
C ARG A 134 9.93 3.11 -15.61
N PRO A 135 9.26 4.20 -15.20
CA PRO A 135 9.91 5.35 -14.57
C PRO A 135 10.74 4.98 -13.33
N LYS A 136 11.89 5.64 -13.15
CA LYS A 136 12.76 5.43 -11.99
C LYS A 136 12.06 5.67 -10.65
N SER A 137 11.14 6.64 -10.60
CA SER A 137 10.39 6.98 -9.38
C SER A 137 9.57 5.81 -8.85
N GLU A 138 9.02 4.96 -9.72
CA GLU A 138 8.24 3.78 -9.30
C GLU A 138 9.08 2.71 -8.60
N VAL A 139 10.41 2.76 -8.75
CA VAL A 139 11.37 1.83 -8.13
C VAL A 139 11.94 2.39 -6.84
N ILE A 140 12.34 3.66 -6.87
CA ILE A 140 12.90 4.34 -5.70
C ILE A 140 11.83 4.43 -4.60
N GLU A 141 10.58 4.75 -4.96
CA GLU A 141 9.48 4.81 -3.99
C GLU A 141 9.18 3.41 -3.40
N ALA A 142 9.44 2.32 -4.13
CA ALA A 142 9.28 0.94 -3.63
C ALA A 142 10.41 0.55 -2.66
N GLU A 143 11.68 0.83 -2.99
CA GLU A 143 12.83 0.61 -2.08
C GLU A 143 12.72 1.47 -0.80
N GLU A 144 12.19 2.69 -0.92
CA GLU A 144 11.90 3.55 0.22
C GLU A 144 10.72 3.01 1.03
N SER A 145 9.73 2.38 0.41
CA SER A 145 8.57 1.76 1.10
C SER A 145 8.92 0.44 1.81
N GLU A 146 9.85 -0.35 1.27
CA GLU A 146 10.32 -1.60 1.91
C GLU A 146 11.31 -1.35 3.05
N ASN A 147 12.13 -0.30 2.94
CA ASN A 147 12.98 0.15 4.05
C ASN A 147 12.23 0.94 5.12
N GLN A 148 10.95 1.24 4.91
CA GLN A 148 10.10 1.86 5.93
C GLN A 148 9.64 0.81 6.93
N THR A 149 10.51 0.56 7.91
CA THR A 149 10.01 0.36 9.27
C THR A 149 9.14 1.59 9.61
N PRO A 150 7.97 1.47 10.27
CA PRO A 150 7.09 2.61 10.56
C PRO A 150 7.63 3.53 11.67
N GLU A 151 8.94 3.80 11.68
CA GLU A 151 9.66 4.62 12.67
C GLU A 151 10.67 5.60 12.03
N GLY A 152 10.37 6.11 10.83
CA GLY A 152 11.10 7.23 10.22
C GLY A 152 10.35 8.55 10.41
N GLU A 153 11.02 9.60 10.91
CA GLU A 153 10.46 10.96 10.87
C GLU A 153 10.34 11.44 9.42
N PHE A 154 9.16 11.92 9.00
CA PHE A 154 8.97 12.49 7.66
C PHE A 154 9.91 13.67 7.43
N SER A 155 10.56 13.71 6.26
CA SER A 155 11.39 14.83 5.87
C SER A 155 10.56 16.11 5.69
N THR A 156 11.24 17.26 5.72
CA THR A 156 10.61 18.56 5.46
C THR A 156 9.97 18.59 4.07
N ALA A 157 10.59 17.99 3.04
CA ALA A 157 10.05 17.97 1.68
C ALA A 157 8.77 17.13 1.58
N GLU A 158 8.75 15.96 2.23
CA GLU A 158 7.57 15.09 2.29
C GLU A 158 6.41 15.77 2.99
N ILE A 159 6.65 16.35 4.18
CA ILE A 159 5.63 17.11 4.91
C ILE A 159 5.02 18.19 4.02
N ALA A 160 5.84 18.96 3.31
CA ALA A 160 5.35 20.04 2.44
C ALA A 160 4.53 19.50 1.26
N ARG A 161 5.00 18.41 0.64
CA ARG A 161 4.33 17.77 -0.50
C ARG A 161 2.99 17.17 -0.08
N THR A 162 2.97 16.35 0.96
CA THR A 162 1.78 15.67 1.49
C THR A 162 0.73 16.69 1.91
N THR A 163 1.15 17.71 2.65
CA THR A 163 0.24 18.79 3.08
C THR A 163 -0.37 19.56 1.91
N ARG A 164 0.41 19.84 0.86
CA ARG A 164 -0.11 20.49 -0.36
C ARG A 164 -1.12 19.60 -1.08
N LEU A 165 -0.79 18.33 -1.30
CA LEU A 165 -1.70 17.38 -1.94
C LEU A 165 -3.01 17.20 -1.17
N ALA A 166 -2.92 17.08 0.16
CA ALA A 166 -4.08 16.97 1.03
C ALA A 166 -4.96 18.23 0.97
N ARG A 167 -4.35 19.42 0.90
CA ARG A 167 -5.08 20.67 0.67
C ARG A 167 -5.84 20.67 -0.65
N ASP A 168 -5.15 20.32 -1.73
CA ASP A 168 -5.69 20.42 -3.09
C ASP A 168 -6.78 19.37 -3.37
N HIS A 169 -6.76 18.25 -2.64
CA HIS A 169 -7.59 17.08 -2.97
C HIS A 169 -8.45 16.53 -1.82
N ALA A 170 -8.16 16.79 -0.56
CA ALA A 170 -8.86 16.18 0.57
C ALA A 170 -9.54 17.20 1.49
N PHE A 171 -8.82 18.21 1.98
CA PHE A 171 -9.30 19.09 3.04
C PHE A 171 -10.55 19.89 2.69
N GLY A 172 -10.74 20.25 1.41
CA GLY A 172 -11.92 21.01 0.97
C GLY A 172 -13.25 20.25 1.07
N ARG A 173 -13.24 18.97 1.44
CA ARG A 173 -14.45 18.14 1.66
C ARG A 173 -14.73 17.82 3.12
N PHE A 174 -13.85 18.25 4.00
CA PHE A 174 -14.08 18.18 5.43
C PHE A 174 -14.84 19.43 5.85
N ASP A 175 -16.00 19.24 6.46
CA ASP A 175 -16.75 20.30 7.12
C ASP A 175 -16.71 20.04 8.62
N SER A 176 -16.11 20.97 9.35
CA SER A 176 -15.95 20.88 10.79
C SER A 176 -17.19 21.36 11.56
N ASP A 177 -18.20 21.93 10.87
CA ASP A 177 -19.36 22.61 11.48
C ASP A 177 -18.96 23.67 12.51
N ARG A 178 -17.72 24.17 12.46
CA ARG A 178 -17.25 25.24 13.35
C ARG A 178 -17.99 26.52 13.03
N ALA A 179 -18.20 27.33 14.07
CA ALA A 179 -18.97 28.55 13.96
C ALA A 179 -18.49 29.45 12.81
N ALA A 180 -19.42 30.09 12.08
CA ALA A 180 -19.12 30.91 10.91
C ALA A 180 -18.16 32.09 11.19
N ASN A 181 -17.96 32.46 12.47
CA ASN A 181 -17.00 33.46 12.91
C ASN A 181 -15.62 32.88 13.31
N ALA A 182 -15.33 31.63 12.97
CA ALA A 182 -14.03 31.01 13.19
C ALA A 182 -12.93 31.80 12.46
N SER A 183 -11.82 32.05 13.15
CA SER A 183 -10.70 32.84 12.62
C SER A 183 -9.89 32.12 11.54
N TYR A 184 -10.01 30.79 11.45
CA TYR A 184 -9.25 29.94 10.54
C TYR A 184 -10.22 29.02 9.80
N HIS A 185 -10.02 28.86 8.50
CA HIS A 185 -10.83 27.95 7.70
C HIS A 185 -10.43 26.49 8.01
N ASP A 186 -11.27 25.54 7.59
CA ASP A 186 -11.10 24.12 7.90
C ASP A 186 -9.83 23.54 7.28
N THR A 187 -9.43 24.12 6.16
CA THR A 187 -8.19 23.79 5.47
C THR A 187 -6.95 24.06 6.32
N GLU A 188 -6.81 25.24 6.94
CA GLU A 188 -5.68 25.58 7.79
C GLU A 188 -5.70 24.79 9.10
N PHE A 189 -6.89 24.50 9.61
CA PHE A 189 -7.04 23.64 10.77
C PHE A 189 -6.59 22.20 10.51
N LEU A 190 -7.08 21.58 9.44
CA LEU A 190 -6.70 20.21 9.07
C LEU A 190 -5.24 20.12 8.64
N GLU A 191 -4.72 21.17 8.05
CA GLU A 191 -3.31 21.26 7.73
C GLU A 191 -2.43 21.17 8.99
N LEU A 192 -2.81 21.85 10.08
CA LEU A 192 -2.15 21.69 11.37
C LEU A 192 -2.32 20.26 11.90
N GLN A 193 -3.53 19.67 11.83
CA GLN A 193 -3.77 18.28 12.25
C GLN A 193 -2.89 17.27 11.49
N THR A 194 -2.79 17.39 10.16
CA THR A 194 -1.95 16.53 9.32
C THR A 194 -0.47 16.72 9.64
N PHE A 195 -0.03 17.97 9.83
CA PHE A 195 1.34 18.26 10.25
C PHE A 195 1.68 17.59 11.60
N MET A 196 0.79 17.69 12.59
CA MET A 196 0.99 17.06 13.89
C MET A 196 1.05 15.53 13.79
N GLY A 197 0.21 14.93 12.95
CA GLY A 197 0.21 13.50 12.67
C GLY A 197 1.52 13.03 12.03
N MET A 198 2.01 13.73 11.01
CA MET A 198 3.29 13.40 10.37
C MET A 198 4.49 13.59 11.32
N VAL A 199 4.48 14.62 12.16
CA VAL A 199 5.60 14.88 13.08
C VAL A 199 5.51 14.07 14.37
N GLY A 200 4.38 13.40 14.63
CA GLY A 200 4.17 12.58 15.84
C GLY A 200 4.21 13.41 17.12
N CYS A 201 3.58 14.59 17.15
CA CYS A 201 3.66 15.50 18.30
C CYS A 201 2.30 16.00 18.80
N GLY A 202 2.25 16.36 20.09
CA GLY A 202 1.04 16.92 20.72
C GLY A 202 0.77 18.36 20.29
N THR A 203 -0.44 18.86 20.58
CA THR A 203 -0.95 20.12 20.01
C THR A 203 -0.13 21.36 20.33
N ALA A 204 0.43 21.47 21.54
CA ALA A 204 1.26 22.61 21.94
C ALA A 204 2.56 22.68 21.11
N GLN A 205 3.28 21.57 21.01
CA GLN A 205 4.51 21.47 20.23
C GLN A 205 4.25 21.56 18.73
N GLY A 206 3.17 20.92 18.27
CA GLY A 206 2.72 20.93 16.89
C GLY A 206 2.42 22.33 16.37
N ALA A 207 1.60 23.09 17.09
CA ALA A 207 1.25 24.46 16.72
C ALA A 207 2.47 25.38 16.66
N ALA A 208 3.37 25.32 17.65
CA ALA A 208 4.59 26.14 17.66
C ALA A 208 5.51 25.84 16.46
N ARG A 209 5.72 24.55 16.16
CA ARG A 209 6.53 24.12 15.00
C ARG A 209 5.86 24.50 13.67
N PHE A 210 4.54 24.43 13.60
CA PHE A 210 3.78 24.80 12.42
C PHE A 210 3.83 26.31 12.16
N GLN A 211 3.70 27.13 13.19
CA GLN A 211 3.84 28.59 13.14
C GLN A 211 5.23 29.02 12.67
N TYR A 212 6.30 28.37 13.17
CA TYR A 212 7.66 28.62 12.69
C TYR A 212 7.79 28.41 11.16
N ARG A 213 6.98 27.51 10.59
CA ARG A 213 7.07 27.10 9.19
C ARG A 213 6.14 27.88 8.26
N ARG A 214 4.95 28.25 8.72
CA ARG A 214 3.90 28.90 7.93
C ARG A 214 3.72 30.39 8.26
N GLY A 215 4.26 30.86 9.37
CA GLY A 215 4.04 32.20 9.93
C GLY A 215 3.22 32.15 11.23
N GLU A 216 3.45 33.11 12.12
CA GLU A 216 2.84 33.14 13.47
C GLU A 216 1.31 33.15 13.42
N ASP A 217 0.72 33.85 12.44
CA ASP A 217 -0.73 34.06 12.33
C ASP A 217 -1.44 33.06 11.38
N TYR A 218 -0.73 32.06 10.84
CA TYR A 218 -1.28 31.22 9.78
C TYR A 218 -2.27 30.15 10.27
N GLY A 219 -2.14 29.68 11.50
CA GLY A 219 -2.95 28.58 12.03
C GLY A 219 -3.33 28.75 13.50
N PRO A 220 -4.31 27.97 13.98
CA PRO A 220 -4.78 28.08 15.36
C PRO A 220 -3.70 27.66 16.36
N HIS A 221 -3.76 28.24 17.56
CA HIS A 221 -2.97 27.77 18.70
C HIS A 221 -3.35 26.34 19.08
N GLY A 222 -2.40 25.61 19.69
CA GLY A 222 -2.58 24.22 20.07
C GLY A 222 -3.81 23.97 20.98
N ASP A 223 -4.10 24.88 21.90
CA ASP A 223 -5.26 24.77 22.79
C ASP A 223 -6.58 24.99 22.04
N THR A 224 -6.61 25.97 21.13
CA THR A 224 -7.77 26.22 20.26
C THR A 224 -8.02 25.02 19.36
N HIS A 225 -6.95 24.44 18.80
CA HIS A 225 -7.04 23.25 17.96
C HIS A 225 -7.56 22.05 18.77
N LEU A 226 -6.98 21.76 19.93
CA LEU A 226 -7.38 20.66 20.80
C LEU A 226 -8.83 20.79 21.25
N ARG A 227 -9.27 22.00 21.60
CA ARG A 227 -10.66 22.26 21.99
C ARG A 227 -11.63 21.95 20.85
N ALA A 228 -11.30 22.33 19.62
CA ALA A 228 -12.14 22.02 18.46
C ALA A 228 -12.19 20.50 18.20
N VAL A 229 -11.04 19.81 18.23
CA VAL A 229 -11.00 18.34 18.06
C VAL A 229 -11.90 17.61 19.07
N LYS A 230 -11.91 18.06 20.34
CA LYS A 230 -12.76 17.50 21.39
C LYS A 230 -14.26 17.70 21.19
N GLN A 231 -14.67 18.56 20.26
CA GLN A 231 -16.08 18.85 19.97
C GLN A 231 -16.64 18.03 18.82
N PHE A 232 -15.78 17.37 18.02
CA PHE A 232 -16.25 16.51 16.93
C PHE A 232 -16.89 15.24 17.48
N ALA A 233 -18.03 14.87 16.91
CA ALA A 233 -18.55 13.53 17.11
C ALA A 233 -17.67 12.53 16.35
N PRO A 234 -17.39 11.34 16.91
CA PRO A 234 -16.63 10.30 16.21
C PRO A 234 -17.23 9.94 14.85
N GLU A 235 -18.55 9.93 14.74
CA GLU A 235 -19.28 9.63 13.51
C GLU A 235 -18.96 10.66 12.42
N ASP A 236 -19.00 11.95 12.75
CA ASP A 236 -18.72 13.05 11.81
C ASP A 236 -17.28 12.98 11.26
N LEU A 237 -16.33 12.56 12.10
CA LEU A 237 -14.94 12.38 11.67
C LEU A 237 -14.79 11.24 10.67
N ILE A 238 -15.51 10.13 10.88
CA ILE A 238 -15.45 8.98 9.99
C ILE A 238 -16.17 9.29 8.66
N ASP A 239 -17.30 9.99 8.71
CA ASP A 239 -18.03 10.41 7.51
C ASP A 239 -17.19 11.42 6.70
N SER A 240 -16.53 12.36 7.37
CA SER A 240 -15.60 13.29 6.74
C SER A 240 -14.39 12.59 6.12
N PHE A 241 -13.87 11.54 6.76
CA PHE A 241 -12.83 10.68 6.18
C PHE A 241 -13.33 9.97 4.92
N GLY A 242 -14.56 9.45 4.93
CA GLY A 242 -15.21 8.85 3.75
C GLY A 242 -15.33 9.84 2.59
N ASN A 243 -15.80 11.06 2.86
CA ASN A 243 -15.92 12.12 1.86
C ASN A 243 -14.57 12.52 1.24
N ALA A 244 -13.52 12.60 2.06
CA ALA A 244 -12.16 12.87 1.59
C ALA A 244 -11.63 11.72 0.72
N THR A 245 -11.87 10.47 1.14
CA THR A 245 -11.48 9.26 0.41
C THR A 245 -12.19 9.15 -0.94
N GLU A 246 -13.50 9.41 -1.00
CA GLU A 246 -14.27 9.45 -2.24
C GLU A 246 -13.65 10.44 -3.24
N ARG A 247 -13.26 11.63 -2.76
CA ARG A 247 -12.64 12.64 -3.61
C ARG A 247 -11.28 12.19 -4.13
N LEU A 248 -10.44 11.59 -3.28
CA LEU A 248 -9.15 11.03 -3.69
C LEU A 248 -9.33 9.92 -4.73
N CYS A 249 -10.27 9.00 -4.51
CA CYS A 249 -10.64 7.97 -5.47
C CYS A 249 -11.15 8.56 -6.79
N SER A 250 -11.90 9.65 -6.76
CA SER A 250 -12.36 10.37 -7.96
C SER A 250 -11.21 11.01 -8.74
N VAL A 251 -10.23 11.63 -8.07
CA VAL A 251 -9.01 12.16 -8.72
C VAL A 251 -8.23 11.02 -9.37
N ILE A 252 -7.91 9.98 -8.60
CA ILE A 252 -7.07 8.86 -9.06
C ILE A 252 -7.80 8.02 -10.12
N GLY A 253 -9.12 7.83 -10.00
CA GLY A 253 -9.95 7.05 -10.93
C GLY A 253 -10.26 7.76 -12.24
N SER A 254 -10.01 9.08 -12.32
CA SER A 254 -9.98 9.79 -13.61
C SER A 254 -8.77 9.39 -14.46
N ASP A 255 -7.69 8.91 -13.83
CA ASP A 255 -6.67 8.07 -14.44
C ASP A 255 -7.13 6.61 -14.43
N ALA A 256 -6.75 5.82 -15.44
CA ALA A 256 -7.36 4.52 -15.77
C ALA A 256 -7.27 3.40 -14.69
N SER A 257 -6.75 3.70 -13.50
CA SER A 257 -6.41 2.78 -12.43
C SER A 257 -7.61 2.05 -11.83
N PHE A 258 -8.76 2.69 -11.56
CA PHE A 258 -9.90 2.04 -10.86
C PHE A 258 -10.97 1.36 -11.73
N ARG A 259 -10.72 1.14 -13.03
CA ARG A 259 -11.71 0.51 -13.95
C ARG A 259 -11.92 -0.99 -13.75
N ARG A 260 -11.16 -1.63 -12.86
CA ARG A 260 -11.30 -3.06 -12.48
C ARG A 260 -11.42 -3.16 -10.97
N PRO A 261 -12.12 -4.18 -10.45
CA PRO A 261 -12.16 -4.46 -9.02
C PRO A 261 -10.76 -4.48 -8.38
N VAL A 262 -10.64 -3.93 -7.18
CA VAL A 262 -9.40 -3.91 -6.40
C VAL A 262 -9.33 -5.12 -5.48
N THR A 263 -8.10 -5.51 -5.16
CA THR A 263 -7.82 -6.35 -3.99
C THR A 263 -7.53 -5.41 -2.81
N ALA A 264 -8.17 -5.66 -1.68
CA ALA A 264 -7.96 -4.92 -0.45
C ALA A 264 -7.47 -5.85 0.67
N ALA A 265 -6.93 -5.28 1.74
CA ALA A 265 -6.74 -6.00 3.00
C ALA A 265 -7.47 -5.33 4.14
N ILE A 266 -7.81 -6.14 5.15
CA ILE A 266 -8.23 -5.68 6.46
C ILE A 266 -7.12 -5.98 7.47
N ASP A 267 -6.78 -4.97 8.27
CA ASP A 267 -5.83 -5.06 9.37
C ASP A 267 -6.36 -4.35 10.62
N ILE A 268 -5.99 -4.84 11.82
CA ILE A 268 -6.34 -4.21 13.11
C ILE A 268 -5.10 -3.53 13.69
N THR A 269 -5.18 -2.22 13.85
CA THR A 269 -4.17 -1.44 14.56
C THR A 269 -4.57 -1.25 16.03
N THR A 270 -3.60 -1.45 16.92
CA THR A 270 -3.76 -1.26 18.37
C THR A 270 -2.88 -0.10 18.84
N ILE A 271 -3.47 0.92 19.47
CA ILE A 271 -2.76 2.06 20.04
C ILE A 271 -2.91 2.02 21.57
N PRO A 272 -1.82 1.95 22.34
CA PRO A 272 -1.87 2.01 23.80
C PRO A 272 -2.56 3.30 24.29
N TYR A 273 -3.45 3.15 25.28
CA TYR A 273 -4.20 4.23 25.89
C TYR A 273 -3.89 4.31 27.38
N TYR A 274 -3.56 5.52 27.85
CA TYR A 274 -3.12 5.77 29.22
C TYR A 274 -4.02 6.78 29.96
N GLY A 275 -5.13 7.20 29.35
CA GLY A 275 -6.08 8.14 29.94
C GLY A 275 -7.19 7.46 30.71
N ASP A 276 -8.15 8.26 31.16
CA ASP A 276 -9.36 7.76 31.82
C ASP A 276 -10.24 7.00 30.81
N VAL A 277 -10.72 5.83 31.21
CA VAL A 277 -11.55 4.94 30.37
C VAL A 277 -13.05 5.25 30.48
N GLU A 278 -13.44 6.05 31.46
CA GLU A 278 -14.81 6.50 31.64
C GLU A 278 -15.25 7.32 30.42
N GLU A 279 -16.43 7.02 29.88
CA GLU A 279 -16.96 7.62 28.64
C GLU A 279 -16.11 7.41 27.37
N MET A 280 -15.14 6.48 27.39
CA MET A 280 -14.31 6.13 26.23
C MET A 280 -14.67 4.75 25.68
N PRO A 281 -15.84 4.59 25.04
CA PRO A 281 -16.36 3.28 24.72
C PRO A 281 -15.58 2.57 23.59
N MET A 282 -14.64 3.25 22.93
CA MET A 282 -13.75 2.67 21.93
C MET A 282 -12.42 2.15 22.50
N VAL A 283 -12.22 2.29 23.80
CA VAL A 283 -11.06 1.74 24.51
C VAL A 283 -11.44 0.38 25.08
N SER A 284 -10.60 -0.62 24.88
CA SER A 284 -10.79 -1.97 25.41
C SER A 284 -9.60 -2.40 26.26
N GLY A 285 -9.85 -3.28 27.23
CA GLY A 285 -8.78 -3.89 28.02
C GLY A 285 -7.89 -4.77 27.14
N THR A 286 -6.58 -4.76 27.38
CA THR A 286 -5.63 -5.65 26.70
C THR A 286 -5.39 -6.93 27.53
N LYS A 287 -4.54 -7.83 27.01
CA LYS A 287 -4.13 -9.04 27.75
C LYS A 287 -3.26 -8.71 28.98
N ASP A 288 -2.71 -7.50 29.04
CA ASP A 288 -1.95 -7.02 30.18
C ASP A 288 -2.90 -6.44 31.23
N ARG A 289 -2.70 -6.81 32.49
CA ARG A 289 -3.61 -6.56 33.61
C ARG A 289 -4.02 -5.10 33.82
N ASP A 290 -3.17 -4.16 33.40
CA ASP A 290 -3.37 -2.71 33.53
C ASP A 290 -3.37 -1.98 32.17
N GLY A 291 -3.35 -2.74 31.05
CA GLY A 291 -3.24 -2.19 29.71
C GLY A 291 -4.59 -1.85 29.11
N HIS A 292 -4.74 -0.63 28.62
CA HIS A 292 -5.87 -0.22 27.80
C HIS A 292 -5.37 0.16 26.41
N ALA A 293 -6.19 -0.08 25.40
CA ALA A 293 -5.85 0.31 24.04
C ALA A 293 -7.07 0.74 23.25
N PHE A 294 -6.86 1.69 22.34
CA PHE A 294 -7.76 1.95 21.24
C PHE A 294 -7.44 0.98 20.11
N LYS A 295 -8.44 0.27 19.62
CA LYS A 295 -8.32 -0.62 18.47
C LYS A 295 -9.19 -0.12 17.34
N PHE A 296 -8.65 -0.16 16.13
CA PHE A 296 -9.41 0.13 14.93
C PHE A 296 -8.95 -0.76 13.80
N ALA A 297 -9.90 -1.17 12.98
CA ALA A 297 -9.65 -1.90 11.76
C ALA A 297 -9.63 -0.93 10.59
N THR A 298 -8.73 -1.15 9.64
CA THR A 298 -8.66 -0.42 8.38
C THR A 298 -8.88 -1.37 7.22
N LEU A 299 -9.46 -0.87 6.14
CA LEU A 299 -9.51 -1.58 4.85
C LEU A 299 -8.73 -0.76 3.83
N SER A 300 -7.66 -1.31 3.26
CA SER A 300 -6.73 -0.60 2.36
C SER A 300 -6.53 -1.34 1.04
N ILE A 301 -6.22 -0.61 -0.04
CA ILE A 301 -5.90 -1.21 -1.35
C ILE A 301 -4.51 -1.84 -1.32
N ILE A 302 -4.37 -3.04 -1.87
CA ILE A 302 -3.08 -3.74 -2.04
C ILE A 302 -2.74 -3.91 -3.53
N GLY A 303 -1.44 -3.84 -3.84
CA GLY A 303 -0.89 -4.29 -5.13
C GLY A 303 -1.01 -3.30 -6.28
N ARG A 304 -1.21 -1.99 -6.00
CA ARG A 304 -1.35 -0.94 -7.02
C ARG A 304 -0.40 0.25 -6.87
N ASN A 305 0.69 0.15 -6.11
CA ASN A 305 1.54 1.31 -5.74
C ASN A 305 0.73 2.49 -5.13
N ILE A 306 -0.45 2.20 -4.58
CA ILE A 306 -1.35 3.18 -3.95
C ILE A 306 -1.76 2.58 -2.60
N PRO A 307 -1.04 2.86 -1.50
CA PRO A 307 -1.45 2.46 -0.17
C PRO A 307 -2.57 3.39 0.32
N LEU A 308 -3.75 3.27 -0.28
CA LEU A 308 -4.93 4.08 0.08
C LEU A 308 -5.81 3.32 1.06
N VAL A 309 -6.04 3.91 2.23
CA VAL A 309 -7.05 3.45 3.18
C VAL A 309 -8.42 3.88 2.66
N LEU A 310 -9.32 2.91 2.47
CA LEU A 310 -10.67 3.11 1.94
C LEU A 310 -11.72 3.24 3.05
N ALA A 311 -11.51 2.57 4.18
CA ALA A 311 -12.44 2.62 5.30
C ALA A 311 -11.70 2.40 6.62
N VAL A 312 -12.26 2.98 7.69
CA VAL A 312 -11.82 2.79 9.06
C VAL A 312 -13.01 2.48 9.96
N GLU A 313 -12.82 1.58 10.91
CA GLU A 313 -13.85 1.17 11.86
C GLU A 313 -13.25 0.93 13.25
N PRO A 314 -13.81 1.54 14.32
CA PRO A 314 -13.38 1.20 15.67
C PRO A 314 -13.73 -0.26 16.00
N VAL A 315 -12.80 -0.93 16.67
CA VAL A 315 -12.96 -2.30 17.13
C VAL A 315 -13.13 -2.29 18.64
N ARG A 316 -14.23 -2.89 19.10
CA ARG A 316 -14.47 -3.11 20.53
C ARG A 316 -14.35 -4.59 20.82
N GLU A 317 -13.48 -4.92 21.75
CA GLU A 317 -13.30 -6.27 22.23
C GLU A 317 -13.87 -6.43 23.63
N SER A 318 -14.33 -7.66 23.90
CA SER A 318 -14.61 -8.09 25.27
C SER A 318 -13.31 -8.56 25.91
N SER A 319 -12.89 -7.91 27.00
CA SER A 319 -11.79 -8.37 27.85
C SER A 319 -12.31 -8.85 29.21
N PRO A 320 -11.52 -9.60 29.99
CA PRO A 320 -11.88 -9.97 31.36
C PRO A 320 -12.12 -8.79 32.31
N TRP A 321 -11.81 -7.58 31.86
CA TRP A 321 -11.78 -6.34 32.65
C TRP A 321 -12.81 -5.31 32.16
N ASP A 322 -13.61 -5.65 31.15
CA ASP A 322 -14.71 -4.82 30.65
C ASP A 322 -16.01 -5.63 30.49
N ASP A 323 -17.15 -4.93 30.52
CA ASP A 323 -18.49 -5.49 30.29
C ASP A 323 -18.88 -5.41 28.79
N ASN A 324 -17.90 -5.41 27.87
CA ASN A 324 -18.21 -5.27 26.45
C ASN A 324 -18.91 -6.51 25.90
N PRO A 325 -19.87 -6.34 24.97
CA PRO A 325 -20.47 -7.48 24.28
C PRO A 325 -19.39 -8.27 23.51
N PRO A 326 -19.58 -9.59 23.31
CA PRO A 326 -18.61 -10.43 22.61
C PRO A 326 -18.20 -9.83 21.28
N ASN A 327 -16.91 -9.87 20.94
CA ASN A 327 -16.39 -9.27 19.71
C ASN A 327 -17.19 -9.76 18.48
N GLN A 328 -17.83 -8.82 17.78
CA GLN A 328 -18.61 -9.07 16.58
C GLN A 328 -17.81 -8.65 15.36
N ILE A 329 -16.63 -9.22 15.19
CA ILE A 329 -15.68 -8.83 14.13
C ILE A 329 -16.29 -8.85 12.73
N HIS A 330 -17.18 -9.82 12.46
CA HIS A 330 -17.96 -9.86 11.22
C HIS A 330 -18.80 -8.59 10.95
N ARG A 331 -19.29 -7.90 11.98
CA ARG A 331 -19.99 -6.61 11.81
C ARG A 331 -19.04 -5.47 11.47
N VAL A 332 -17.81 -5.50 12.02
CA VAL A 332 -16.75 -4.55 11.67
C VAL A 332 -16.37 -4.75 10.20
N VAL A 333 -16.09 -6.00 9.80
CA VAL A 333 -15.80 -6.36 8.39
C VAL A 333 -16.93 -5.91 7.47
N ARG A 334 -18.19 -6.17 7.84
CA ARG A 334 -19.34 -5.71 7.07
C ARG A 334 -19.30 -4.20 6.80
N ARG A 335 -19.15 -3.39 7.85
CA ARG A 335 -19.16 -1.92 7.71
C ARG A 335 -17.95 -1.42 6.91
N LEU A 336 -16.78 -2.01 7.11
CA LEU A 336 -15.58 -1.70 6.31
C LEU A 336 -15.82 -1.97 4.82
N VAL A 337 -16.36 -3.13 4.49
CA VAL A 337 -16.64 -3.52 3.09
C VAL A 337 -17.75 -2.66 2.50
N GLU A 338 -18.83 -2.41 3.22
CA GLU A 338 -19.92 -1.53 2.78
C GLU A 338 -19.39 -0.15 2.41
N ARG A 339 -18.65 0.51 3.32
CA ARG A 339 -18.05 1.83 3.09
C ARG A 339 -17.04 1.82 1.94
N ALA A 340 -16.14 0.84 1.92
CA ALA A 340 -15.11 0.79 0.88
C ALA A 340 -15.71 0.55 -0.53
N LYS A 341 -16.82 -0.22 -0.63
CA LYS A 341 -17.56 -0.44 -1.88
C LYS A 341 -18.28 0.81 -2.40
N GLU A 342 -18.54 1.81 -1.56
CA GLU A 342 -19.05 3.11 -2.01
C GLU A 342 -18.01 3.86 -2.86
N HIS A 343 -16.72 3.60 -2.63
CA HIS A 343 -15.63 4.28 -3.31
C HIS A 343 -15.09 3.51 -4.52
N VAL A 344 -14.90 2.19 -4.38
CA VAL A 344 -14.29 1.35 -5.43
C VAL A 344 -14.93 -0.05 -5.46
N PRO A 345 -15.03 -0.71 -6.64
CA PRO A 345 -15.41 -2.11 -6.68
C PRO A 345 -14.31 -2.97 -6.04
N ILE A 346 -14.70 -3.87 -5.13
CA ILE A 346 -13.78 -4.79 -4.43
C ILE A 346 -14.11 -6.21 -4.86
N GLU A 347 -13.10 -6.97 -5.29
CA GLU A 347 -13.24 -8.37 -5.67
C GLU A 347 -12.71 -9.33 -4.60
N THR A 348 -11.63 -8.96 -3.91
CA THR A 348 -10.99 -9.83 -2.92
C THR A 348 -10.56 -9.02 -1.72
N VAL A 349 -10.80 -9.56 -0.53
CA VAL A 349 -10.31 -9.01 0.73
C VAL A 349 -9.37 -10.01 1.39
N LEU A 350 -8.13 -9.60 1.60
CA LEU A 350 -7.15 -10.33 2.37
C LEU A 350 -7.34 -10.02 3.85
N CYS A 351 -7.42 -11.05 4.67
CA CYS A 351 -7.50 -10.91 6.12
C CYS A 351 -6.43 -11.77 6.78
N ASP A 352 -5.95 -11.33 7.94
CA ASP A 352 -5.12 -12.16 8.78
C ASP A 352 -5.93 -13.24 9.52
N ARG A 353 -5.25 -14.02 10.36
CA ARG A 353 -5.85 -15.10 11.14
C ARG A 353 -6.85 -14.60 12.19
N GLU A 354 -6.77 -13.34 12.64
CA GLU A 354 -7.69 -12.78 13.62
C GLU A 354 -9.13 -12.68 13.08
N PHE A 355 -9.27 -12.64 11.76
CA PHE A 355 -10.57 -12.65 11.06
C PHE A 355 -11.06 -14.05 10.64
N ASP A 356 -10.31 -15.13 10.93
CA ASP A 356 -10.62 -16.50 10.53
C ASP A 356 -11.85 -17.06 11.26
N SER A 357 -13.03 -16.67 10.78
CA SER A 357 -14.32 -17.13 11.30
C SER A 357 -15.33 -17.33 10.17
N MET A 358 -16.17 -18.36 10.32
CA MET A 358 -17.25 -18.66 9.37
C MET A 358 -18.20 -17.46 9.18
N ARG A 359 -18.41 -16.64 10.22
CA ARG A 359 -19.27 -15.44 10.13
C ARG A 359 -18.64 -14.35 9.28
N VAL A 360 -17.32 -14.16 9.35
CA VAL A 360 -16.59 -13.22 8.48
C VAL A 360 -16.67 -13.70 7.03
N PHE A 361 -16.39 -14.98 6.79
CA PHE A 361 -16.49 -15.56 5.44
C PHE A 361 -17.89 -15.39 4.84
N GLN A 362 -18.94 -15.73 5.60
CA GLN A 362 -20.33 -15.52 5.16
C GLN A 362 -20.64 -14.04 4.89
N THR A 363 -20.07 -13.14 5.69
CA THR A 363 -20.24 -11.69 5.48
C THR A 363 -19.64 -11.27 4.15
N LEU A 364 -18.39 -11.65 3.88
CA LEU A 364 -17.71 -11.33 2.61
C LEU A 364 -18.47 -11.91 1.41
N GLN A 365 -18.89 -13.19 1.49
CA GLN A 365 -19.69 -13.83 0.44
C GLN A 365 -21.02 -13.10 0.18
N ASN A 366 -21.73 -12.66 1.22
CA ASN A 366 -22.98 -11.92 1.06
C ASN A 366 -22.79 -10.54 0.39
N HIS A 367 -21.56 -10.02 0.38
CA HIS A 367 -21.19 -8.80 -0.33
C HIS A 367 -20.51 -9.06 -1.68
N ASP A 368 -20.56 -10.28 -2.21
CA ASP A 368 -19.90 -10.67 -3.46
C ASP A 368 -18.38 -10.40 -3.46
N VAL A 369 -17.73 -10.56 -2.29
CA VAL A 369 -16.29 -10.41 -2.10
C VAL A 369 -15.66 -11.78 -1.81
N ASN A 370 -14.58 -12.09 -2.53
CA ASN A 370 -13.78 -13.30 -2.37
C ASN A 370 -12.86 -13.25 -1.15
#